data_AF-A0A2V9AGN1-F1
#
_entry.id   AF-A0A2V9AGN1-F1
#
_cell.length_a   1.000
_cell.length_b   1.000
_cell.length_c   1.000
_cell.angle_alpha   90.00
_cell.angle_beta   90.00
_cell.angle_gamma   90.00
#
_symmetry.space_group_name_H-M   'P 1'
#
loop_
_entity.id
_entity.type
_entity.pdbx_description
1 polymer ?
#
loop_
_entity_poly.entity_id
_entity_poly.type
_entity_poly.pdbx_seq_one_letter_code
_entity_poly.pdbx_strand_id
1 'polypeptide(L)'
;MDYPYLISAWQSVSPINKTFFLLFCGVSIYTIFLSTYVLLVLYSFKKQRVSKNANPSRPVLDILGKRLSNLRQLHLFALYLFGFCIVVQIPNAFRVIGDFKAYPFHAVTSELTFLLYCDAIIFLVFMLLHAVQWFVSARVDTFASMQND
;
A
#
# COMPACT_ATOMS: atom_id res chain seq x y z
N MET A 1 28.44 7.12 3.86
CA MET A 1 26.96 7.17 3.90
C MET A 1 26.57 7.49 5.32
N ASP A 2 26.40 8.77 5.61
CA ASP A 2 26.36 9.32 6.97
C ASP A 2 24.98 9.15 7.63
N TYR A 3 24.80 8.11 8.44
CA TYR A 3 23.64 7.92 9.31
C TYR A 3 23.05 9.16 10.04
N PRO A 4 23.79 10.22 10.42
CA PRO A 4 23.19 11.40 11.08
C PRO A 4 22.14 12.17 10.26
N TYR A 5 22.15 12.15 8.92
CA TYR A 5 21.17 12.92 8.13
C TYR A 5 19.77 12.29 8.13
N LEU A 6 19.67 10.95 8.25
CA LEU A 6 18.37 10.26 8.24
C LEU A 6 17.59 10.52 9.53
N ILE A 7 18.30 10.59 10.66
CA ILE A 7 17.67 10.80 11.97
C ILE A 7 17.15 12.23 12.09
N SER A 8 17.93 13.22 11.65
CA SER A 8 17.51 14.62 11.66
C SER A 8 16.37 14.88 10.68
N ALA A 9 16.41 14.30 9.48
CA ALA A 9 15.32 14.36 8.51
C ALA A 9 14.06 13.65 9.03
N TRP A 10 14.19 12.51 9.71
CA TRP A 10 13.03 11.88 10.35
C TRP A 10 12.46 12.76 11.45
N GLN A 11 13.29 13.38 12.29
CA GLN A 11 12.81 14.23 13.38
C GLN A 11 12.02 15.46 12.88
N SER A 12 12.39 16.05 11.74
CA SER A 12 11.68 17.20 11.16
C SER A 12 10.31 16.88 10.56
N VAL A 13 10.02 15.60 10.26
CA VAL A 13 8.73 15.18 9.70
C VAL A 13 7.62 15.25 10.76
N SER A 14 6.47 15.81 10.37
CA SER A 14 5.27 15.90 11.22
C SER A 14 4.88 14.53 11.81
N PRO A 15 4.41 14.47 13.07
CA PRO A 15 3.91 13.24 13.68
C PRO A 15 2.87 12.51 12.82
N ILE A 16 2.00 13.25 12.14
CA ILE A 16 0.96 12.69 11.25
C ILE A 16 1.59 11.91 10.09
N ASN A 17 2.61 12.50 9.44
CA ASN A 17 3.30 11.89 8.31
C ASN A 17 4.12 10.66 8.76
N LYS A 18 4.68 10.68 9.98
CA LYS A 18 5.35 9.51 10.58
C LYS A 18 4.39 8.36 10.83
N THR A 19 3.23 8.65 11.43
CA THR A 19 2.19 7.64 11.69
C THR A 19 1.66 7.05 10.39
N PHE A 20 1.41 7.89 9.40
CA PHE A 20 1.01 7.44 8.07
C PHE A 20 2.08 6.53 7.43
N PHE A 21 3.35 6.93 7.48
CA PHE A 21 4.46 6.13 6.93
C PHE A 21 4.57 4.76 7.62
N LEU A 22 4.48 4.70 8.95
CA LEU A 22 4.48 3.43 9.69
C LEU A 22 3.29 2.54 9.31
N LEU A 23 2.10 3.13 9.18
CA LEU A 23 0.91 2.42 8.72
C LEU A 23 1.11 1.90 7.30
N PHE A 24 1.66 2.72 6.41
CA PHE A 24 1.96 2.36 5.03
C PHE A 24 2.96 1.22 4.92
N CYS A 25 4.05 1.25 5.70
CA CYS A 25 5.00 0.15 5.80
C CYS A 25 4.33 -1.13 6.29
N GLY A 26 3.49 -1.02 7.33
CA GLY A 26 2.72 -2.14 7.86
C GLY A 26 1.80 -2.77 6.80
N VAL A 27 1.03 -1.95 6.08
CA VAL A 27 0.16 -2.38 4.99
C VAL A 27 0.98 -3.05 3.88
N SER A 28 2.11 -2.47 3.50
CA SER A 28 3.00 -3.00 2.46
C SER A 28 3.53 -4.40 2.81
N ILE A 29 4.09 -4.55 4.01
CA ILE A 29 4.62 -5.83 4.50
C ILE A 29 3.49 -6.85 4.59
N TYR A 30 2.35 -6.47 5.15
CA TYR A 30 1.19 -7.35 5.29
C TYR A 30 0.68 -7.83 3.92
N THR A 31 0.57 -6.94 2.94
CA THR A 31 0.17 -7.26 1.56
C THR A 31 1.12 -8.25 0.92
N ILE A 32 2.44 -8.02 0.99
CA ILE A 32 3.45 -8.91 0.41
C ILE A 32 3.43 -10.28 1.09
N PHE A 33 3.36 -10.30 2.42
CA PHE A 33 3.32 -11.53 3.21
C PHE A 33 2.08 -12.35 2.87
N LEU A 34 0.89 -11.73 2.91
CA LEU A 34 -0.37 -12.42 2.62
C LEU A 34 -0.42 -12.89 1.15
N SER A 35 0.06 -12.08 0.21
CA SER A 35 0.11 -12.44 -1.21
C SER A 35 1.02 -13.64 -1.45
N THR A 36 2.22 -13.63 -0.87
CA THR A 36 3.16 -14.75 -0.93
C THR A 36 2.55 -16.01 -0.30
N TYR A 37 1.94 -15.88 0.88
CA TYR A 37 1.26 -16.98 1.56
C TYR A 37 0.15 -17.59 0.69
N VAL A 38 -0.72 -16.77 0.08
CA VAL A 38 -1.78 -17.25 -0.82
C VAL A 38 -1.19 -17.99 -2.01
N LEU A 39 -0.17 -17.44 -2.67
CA LEU A 39 0.47 -18.07 -3.83
C LEU A 39 1.12 -19.40 -3.46
N LEU A 40 1.75 -19.52 -2.29
CA LEU A 40 2.34 -20.77 -1.80
C LEU A 40 1.27 -21.83 -1.50
N VAL A 41 0.14 -21.43 -0.90
CA VAL A 41 -1.01 -22.32 -0.66
C VAL A 41 -1.59 -22.82 -1.99
N LEU A 42 -1.82 -21.93 -2.95
CA LEU A 42 -2.32 -22.29 -4.29
C LEU A 42 -1.33 -23.19 -5.04
N TYR A 43 -0.03 -22.91 -4.95
CA TYR A 43 1.01 -23.75 -5.55
C TYR A 43 1.02 -25.15 -4.93
N SER A 44 0.86 -25.25 -3.61
CA SER A 44 0.77 -26.52 -2.90
C SER A 44 -0.46 -27.32 -3.32
N PHE A 45 -1.62 -26.68 -3.48
CA PHE A 45 -2.81 -27.35 -4.02
C PHE A 45 -2.63 -27.82 -5.46
N LYS A 46 -2.01 -26.99 -6.32
CA LYS A 46 -1.68 -27.41 -7.70
C LYS A 46 -0.78 -28.65 -7.71
N LYS A 47 0.23 -28.69 -6.86
CA LYS A 47 1.15 -29.85 -6.72
C LYS A 47 0.43 -31.10 -6.18
N GLN A 48 -0.46 -30.92 -5.19
CA GLN A 48 -1.25 -32.03 -4.64
C GLN A 48 -2.20 -32.63 -5.67
N ARG A 49 -2.90 -31.82 -6.47
CA ARG A 49 -3.81 -32.30 -7.53
C ARG A 49 -3.09 -33.16 -8.57
N VAL A 50 -1.84 -32.82 -8.89
CA VAL A 50 -1.00 -33.63 -9.81
C VAL A 50 -0.56 -34.95 -9.16
N SER A 51 -0.37 -34.98 -7.84
CA SER A 51 0.17 -36.14 -7.12
C SER A 51 -0.89 -37.10 -6.58
N LYS A 52 -2.11 -36.63 -6.28
CA LYS A 52 -3.23 -37.40 -5.73
C LYS A 52 -4.55 -36.73 -6.12
N ASN A 53 -5.59 -37.51 -6.39
CA ASN A 53 -6.99 -37.06 -6.55
C ASN A 53 -7.59 -36.51 -5.24
N ALA A 54 -6.82 -35.75 -4.45
CA ALA A 54 -7.29 -35.10 -3.25
C ALA A 54 -7.94 -33.77 -3.66
N ASN A 55 -9.26 -33.65 -3.45
CA ASN A 55 -9.97 -32.40 -3.63
C ASN A 55 -9.36 -31.33 -2.71
N PRO A 56 -8.99 -30.14 -3.23
CA PRO A 56 -8.51 -29.06 -2.39
C PRO A 56 -9.59 -28.71 -1.36
N SER A 57 -9.20 -28.45 -0.11
CA SER A 57 -10.17 -28.13 0.94
C SER A 57 -10.80 -26.76 0.68
N ARG A 58 -12.02 -26.76 0.11
CA ARG A 58 -12.92 -25.62 -0.07
C ARG A 58 -12.91 -24.59 1.09
N PRO A 59 -12.91 -24.99 2.39
CA PRO A 59 -12.84 -24.03 3.49
C PRO A 59 -11.57 -23.16 3.52
N VAL A 60 -10.45 -23.64 2.97
CA VAL A 60 -9.21 -22.86 2.90
C VAL A 60 -9.34 -21.73 1.88
N LEU A 61 -9.94 -21.99 0.71
CA LEU A 61 -10.15 -20.98 -0.33
C LEU A 61 -11.09 -19.86 0.15
N ASP A 62 -12.17 -20.19 0.87
CA ASP A 62 -13.09 -19.20 1.44
C ASP A 62 -12.39 -18.28 2.46
N ILE A 63 -11.54 -18.85 3.32
CA ILE A 63 -10.75 -18.08 4.29
C ILE A 63 -9.78 -17.14 3.55
N LEU A 64 -9.11 -17.63 2.50
CA LEU A 64 -8.21 -16.82 1.68
C LEU A 64 -8.95 -15.68 0.98
N GLY A 65 -10.12 -15.96 0.38
CA GLY A 65 -10.99 -14.96 -0.25
C GLY A 65 -11.41 -13.86 0.73
N LYS A 66 -11.83 -14.23 1.95
CA LYS A 66 -12.16 -13.25 2.99
C LYS A 66 -10.97 -12.38 3.38
N ARG A 67 -9.79 -12.98 3.54
CA ARG A 67 -8.54 -12.23 3.83
C ARG A 67 -8.18 -11.26 2.72
N LEU A 68 -8.34 -11.64 1.46
CA LEU A 68 -8.11 -10.77 0.30
C LEU A 68 -9.12 -9.62 0.22
N SER A 69 -10.39 -9.87 0.54
CA SER A 69 -11.40 -8.81 0.62
C SER A 69 -11.08 -7.79 1.71
N ASN A 70 -10.68 -8.27 2.91
CA ASN A 70 -10.23 -7.40 3.99
C ASN A 70 -8.99 -6.60 3.58
N LEU A 71 -8.05 -7.22 2.86
CA LEU A 71 -6.86 -6.55 2.35
C LEU A 71 -7.22 -5.43 1.35
N ARG A 72 -8.22 -5.66 0.49
CA ARG A 72 -8.73 -4.62 -0.43
C ARG A 72 -9.33 -3.44 0.33
N GLN A 73 -10.12 -3.71 1.37
CA GLN A 73 -10.67 -2.65 2.24
C GLN A 73 -9.55 -1.87 2.94
N LEU A 74 -8.51 -2.55 3.39
CA LEU A 74 -7.35 -1.92 4.02
C LEU A 74 -6.60 -1.00 3.05
N HIS A 75 -6.41 -1.41 1.79
CA HIS A 75 -5.81 -0.54 0.76
C HIS A 75 -6.68 0.69 0.47
N LEU A 76 -8.00 0.52 0.35
CA LEU A 76 -8.93 1.64 0.15
C LEU A 76 -8.87 2.61 1.34
N PHE A 77 -8.92 2.09 2.56
CA PHE A 77 -8.79 2.90 3.77
C PHE A 77 -7.47 3.69 3.78
N ALA A 78 -6.35 3.03 3.47
CA ALA A 78 -5.05 3.67 3.46
C ALA A 78 -4.91 4.71 2.32
N LEU A 79 -5.56 4.49 1.17
CA LEU A 79 -5.65 5.48 0.09
C LEU A 79 -6.46 6.71 0.50
N TYR A 80 -7.60 6.52 1.19
CA TYR A 80 -8.38 7.64 1.72
C TYR A 80 -7.60 8.42 2.78
N LEU A 81 -6.88 7.71 3.66
CA LEU A 81 -6.04 8.35 4.68
C LEU A 81 -4.90 9.14 4.02
N PHE A 82 -4.28 8.61 2.95
CA PHE A 82 -3.28 9.32 2.16
C PHE A 82 -3.85 10.62 1.56
N GLY A 83 -4.99 10.53 0.89
CA GLY A 83 -5.67 11.71 0.34
C GLY A 83 -6.03 12.73 1.41
N PHE A 84 -6.49 12.29 2.58
CA PHE A 84 -6.76 13.15 3.73
C PHE A 84 -5.50 13.87 4.22
N CYS A 85 -4.38 13.15 4.35
CA CYS A 85 -3.09 13.74 4.72
C CYS A 85 -2.64 14.82 3.73
N ILE A 86 -2.83 14.62 2.41
CA ILE A 86 -2.54 15.63 1.39
C ILE A 86 -3.45 16.85 1.58
N VAL A 87 -4.77 16.64 1.66
CA VAL A 87 -5.76 17.73 1.76
C VAL A 87 -5.53 18.58 3.01
N VAL A 88 -5.14 18.00 4.14
CA VAL A 88 -4.81 18.75 5.37
C VAL A 88 -3.53 19.57 5.23
N GLN A 89 -2.57 19.12 4.41
CA GLN A 89 -1.31 19.84 4.18
C GLN A 89 -1.46 21.02 3.21
N ILE A 90 -2.44 20.98 2.30
CA ILE A 90 -2.67 22.02 1.29
C ILE A 90 -2.91 23.42 1.90
N PRO A 91 -3.80 23.62 2.88
CA PRO A 91 -4.00 24.93 3.52
C PRO A 91 -2.77 25.47 4.22
N ASN A 92 -1.96 24.60 4.83
CA ASN A 92 -0.69 25.02 5.45
C ASN A 92 0.30 25.55 4.41
N ALA A 93 0.36 24.91 3.23
CA ALA A 93 1.18 25.41 2.12
C ALA A 93 0.71 26.79 1.63
N PHE A 94 -0.61 27.02 1.56
CA PHE A 94 -1.17 28.32 1.15
C PHE A 94 -1.06 29.40 2.23
N ARG A 95 -1.14 29.06 3.53
CA ARG A 95 -0.95 30.03 4.62
C ARG A 95 0.45 30.63 4.60
N VAL A 96 1.45 29.78 4.33
CA VAL A 96 2.84 30.21 4.14
C VAL A 96 2.92 31.25 3.00
N ILE A 97 2.23 31.03 1.87
CA ILE A 97 2.20 31.97 0.74
C ILE A 97 1.53 33.31 1.08
N GLY A 98 0.48 33.30 1.91
CA GLY A 98 -0.30 34.50 2.28
C GLY A 98 0.45 35.51 3.15
N ASP A 99 1.38 35.05 4.00
CA ASP A 99 2.20 35.93 4.86
C ASP A 99 3.40 36.54 4.12
N PHE A 100 3.65 36.14 2.87
CA PHE A 100 4.85 36.52 2.13
C PHE A 100 4.63 37.67 1.15
N LYS A 101 4.81 38.89 1.65
CA LYS A 101 5.36 39.99 0.84
C LYS A 101 6.85 39.81 0.50
N ALA A 102 7.52 38.75 1.00
CA ALA A 102 8.99 38.65 1.00
C ALA A 102 9.63 37.29 0.63
N TYR A 103 8.89 36.19 0.38
CA TYR A 103 9.53 34.93 -0.06
C TYR A 103 9.64 34.84 -1.58
N PRO A 104 10.76 34.32 -2.10
CA PRO A 104 10.89 34.05 -3.52
C PRO A 104 9.93 32.93 -3.94
N PHE A 105 9.05 33.22 -4.89
CA PHE A 105 8.12 32.27 -5.51
C PHE A 105 8.79 30.93 -5.89
N HIS A 106 10.07 30.98 -6.30
CA HIS A 106 10.89 29.81 -6.63
C HIS A 106 11.06 28.82 -5.46
N ALA A 107 11.18 29.30 -4.22
CA ALA A 107 11.31 28.43 -3.04
C ALA A 107 10.01 27.65 -2.78
N VAL A 108 8.86 28.31 -2.96
CA VAL A 108 7.54 27.69 -2.81
C VAL A 108 7.30 26.61 -3.87
N THR A 109 7.65 26.89 -5.13
CA THR A 109 7.50 25.91 -6.22
C THR A 109 8.42 24.70 -6.03
N SER A 110 9.63 24.90 -5.49
CA SER A 110 10.57 23.81 -5.23
C SER A 110 10.07 22.87 -4.12
N GLU A 111 9.60 23.43 -3.00
CA GLU A 111 9.03 22.66 -1.89
C GLU A 111 7.78 21.88 -2.32
N LEU A 112 6.88 22.53 -3.06
CA LEU A 112 5.68 21.87 -3.57
C LEU A 112 6.02 20.73 -4.55
N THR A 113 7.01 20.94 -5.43
CA THR A 113 7.48 19.91 -6.38
C THR A 113 8.08 18.72 -5.65
N PHE A 114 8.86 18.96 -4.60
CA PHE A 114 9.44 17.89 -3.78
C PHE A 114 8.36 17.06 -3.07
N LEU A 115 7.37 17.73 -2.46
CA LEU A 115 6.23 17.06 -1.82
C LEU A 115 5.42 16.22 -2.82
N LEU A 116 5.10 16.80 -3.98
CA LEU A 116 4.39 16.08 -5.06
C LEU A 116 5.17 14.87 -5.58
N TYR A 117 6.50 14.97 -5.69
CA TYR A 117 7.35 13.87 -6.11
C TYR A 117 7.33 12.72 -5.09
N CYS A 118 7.47 13.03 -3.80
CA CYS A 118 7.38 12.05 -2.72
C CYS A 118 6.00 11.38 -2.69
N ASP A 119 4.93 12.17 -2.80
CA ASP A 119 3.55 11.67 -2.83
C ASP A 119 3.29 10.78 -4.05
N ALA A 120 3.85 11.13 -5.22
CA ALA A 120 3.74 10.32 -6.43
C ALA A 120 4.41 8.95 -6.27
N ILE A 121 5.56 8.87 -5.60
CA ILE A 121 6.22 7.58 -5.30
C ILE A 121 5.34 6.73 -4.38
N ILE A 122 4.80 7.32 -3.30
CA ILE A 122 3.92 6.61 -2.36
C ILE A 122 2.68 6.08 -3.10
N PHE A 123 2.09 6.91 -3.95
CA PHE A 123 0.95 6.52 -4.78
C PHE A 123 1.30 5.38 -5.75
N LEU A 124 2.46 5.43 -6.39
CA LEU A 124 2.94 4.36 -7.28
C LEU A 124 3.09 3.03 -6.53
N VAL A 125 3.66 3.06 -5.32
CA VAL A 125 3.79 1.85 -4.48
C VAL A 125 2.42 1.33 -4.07
N PHE A 126 1.46 2.20 -3.73
CA PHE A 126 0.06 1.80 -3.51
C PHE A 126 -0.54 1.08 -4.72
N MET A 127 -0.36 1.65 -5.91
CA MET A 127 -0.84 1.04 -7.16
C MET A 127 -0.20 -0.33 -7.40
N LEU A 128 1.09 -0.47 -7.12
CA LEU A 128 1.79 -1.75 -7.22
C LEU A 128 1.23 -2.80 -6.23
N LEU A 129 1.06 -2.42 -4.96
CA LEU A 129 0.49 -3.31 -3.94
C LEU A 129 -0.95 -3.71 -4.29
N HIS A 130 -1.73 -2.77 -4.79
CA HIS A 130 -3.10 -3.02 -5.25
C HIS A 130 -3.12 -3.97 -6.45
N ALA A 131 -2.21 -3.79 -7.41
CA ALA A 131 -2.07 -4.69 -8.56
C ALA A 131 -1.68 -6.11 -8.13
N VAL A 132 -0.75 -6.26 -7.17
CA VAL A 132 -0.39 -7.56 -6.59
C VAL A 132 -1.60 -8.21 -5.91
N GLN A 133 -2.36 -7.46 -5.11
CA GLN A 133 -3.57 -7.96 -4.46
C GLN A 133 -4.62 -8.42 -5.47
N TRP A 134 -4.83 -7.65 -6.54
CA TRP A 134 -5.73 -8.01 -7.65
C TRP A 134 -5.29 -9.28 -8.36
N PHE A 135 -4.00 -9.37 -8.69
CA PHE A 135 -3.43 -10.56 -9.32
C PHE A 135 -3.68 -11.81 -8.46
N VAL A 136 -3.39 -11.73 -7.16
CA VAL A 136 -3.59 -12.85 -6.23
C VAL A 136 -5.07 -13.23 -6.11
N SER A 137 -5.98 -12.25 -6.10
CA SER A 137 -7.42 -12.49 -6.04
C SER A 137 -7.92 -13.22 -7.29
N ALA A 138 -7.53 -12.75 -8.47
CA ALA A 138 -7.87 -13.42 -9.74
C ALA A 138 -7.37 -14.87 -9.79
N ARG A 139 -6.20 -15.15 -9.19
CA ARG A 139 -5.69 -16.52 -9.07
C ARG A 139 -6.57 -17.37 -8.15
N VAL A 140 -6.96 -16.87 -6.98
CA VAL A 140 -7.87 -17.59 -6.08
C VAL A 140 -9.20 -17.89 -6.76
N ASP A 141 -9.78 -16.91 -7.46
CA ASP A 141 -11.05 -17.07 -8.17
C ASP A 141 -10.97 -18.14 -9.27
N THR A 142 -9.85 -18.16 -10.02
CA THR A 142 -9.59 -19.20 -11.03
C THR A 142 -9.50 -20.60 -10.41
N PHE A 143 -8.88 -20.74 -9.23
CA PHE A 143 -8.82 -22.02 -8.53
C PHE A 143 -10.18 -22.44 -7.96
N ALA A 144 -10.99 -21.48 -7.52
CA ALA A 144 -12.34 -21.75 -7.02
C ALA A 144 -13.30 -22.19 -8.14
N SER A 145 -13.21 -21.59 -9.34
CA SER A 145 -14.04 -21.99 -10.48
C SER A 145 -13.72 -23.43 -10.93
N MET A 146 -12.45 -23.79 -11.01
CA MET A 146 -11.98 -25.15 -11.37
C MET A 146 -12.39 -26.25 -10.38
N GLN A 147 -12.94 -25.89 -9.21
CA GLN A 147 -13.44 -26.84 -8.21
C GLN A 147 -14.96 -27.05 -8.30
N ASN A 148 -15.68 -26.14 -8.95
CA ASN A 148 -17.14 -26.25 -9.13
C ASN A 148 -17.53 -26.98 -10.43
N ASP A 149 -16.57 -27.21 -11.34
CA ASP A 149 -16.69 -28.04 -12.55
C ASP A 149 -16.26 -29.49 -12.28
#